data_AF-A0A9X9R090-F1
#
_entry.id   AF-A0A9X9R090-F1
#
_cell.length_a   1.000
_cell.length_b   1.000
_cell.length_c   1.000
_cell.angle_alpha   90.00
_cell.angle_beta   90.00
_cell.angle_gamma   90.00
#
_symmetry.space_group_name_H-M   'P 1'
#
loop_
_entity.id
_entity.type
_entity.pdbx_description
1 polymer ?
#
loop_
_entity_poly.entity_id
_entity_poly.type
_entity_poly.pdbx_seq_one_letter_code
_entity_poly.pdbx_strand_id
1 'polypeptide(L)'
;MFKQTQIITYPATFLGAKKFKGEIDGSKIDSCSVLVATPLPSQSGNAVGFTAAQMKFGSSDNFAKLANLSFPCEVMITVEMTSTGKGMVPSLKEFQVQTEAKPKG
;
A
#
# COMPACT_ATOMS: atom_id res chain seq x y z
N MET A 1 -7.24 25.19 9.30
CA MET A 1 -7.74 23.92 8.72
C MET A 1 -6.76 22.82 9.15
N PHE A 2 -7.09 22.07 10.19
CA PHE A 2 -6.16 21.08 10.76
C PHE A 2 -6.14 19.82 9.88
N LYS A 3 -5.08 19.65 9.08
CA LYS A 3 -4.82 18.35 8.43
C LYS A 3 -4.28 17.40 9.49
N GLN A 4 -5.18 16.69 10.16
CA GLN A 4 -4.77 15.63 11.06
C GLN A 4 -4.21 14.49 10.21
N THR A 5 -2.91 14.28 10.35
CA THR A 5 -2.16 13.23 9.67
C THR A 5 -1.82 12.18 10.72
N GLN A 6 -2.17 10.93 10.45
CA GLN A 6 -1.82 9.81 11.33
C GLN A 6 -0.92 8.85 10.57
N ILE A 7 0.22 8.50 11.17
CA ILE A 7 1.13 7.49 10.61
C ILE A 7 0.84 6.18 11.36
N ILE A 8 0.53 5.12 10.61
CA ILE A 8 0.27 3.80 11.17
C ILE A 8 1.11 2.75 10.43
N THR A 9 1.53 1.73 11.17
CA THR A 9 2.29 0.60 10.63
C THR A 9 1.53 -0.69 10.91
N TYR A 10 1.36 -1.54 9.90
CA TYR A 10 0.64 -2.81 10.03
C TYR A 10 1.07 -3.85 8.99
N PRO A 11 0.87 -5.16 9.24
CA PRO A 11 1.15 -6.22 8.29
C PRO A 11 0.13 -6.25 7.15
N ALA A 12 0.61 -6.49 5.93
CA ALA A 12 -0.23 -6.63 4.75
C ALA A 12 0.43 -7.56 3.72
N THR A 13 -0.31 -7.89 2.66
CA THR A 13 0.23 -8.62 1.51
C THR A 13 0.19 -7.72 0.29
N PHE A 14 1.32 -7.53 -0.37
CA PHE A 14 1.33 -6.92 -1.69
C PHE A 14 0.92 -7.95 -2.74
N LEU A 15 -0.12 -7.61 -3.51
CA LEU A 15 -0.64 -8.44 -4.60
C LEU A 15 -0.05 -8.05 -5.96
N GLY A 16 0.41 -6.81 -6.09
CA GLY A 16 1.00 -6.28 -7.31
C GLY A 16 1.15 -4.76 -7.23
N ALA A 17 1.76 -4.18 -8.25
CA ALA A 17 1.93 -2.74 -8.36
C ALA A 17 1.75 -2.27 -9.79
N LYS A 18 1.36 -1.00 -9.94
CA LYS A 18 1.31 -0.32 -11.24
C LYS A 18 1.89 1.08 -11.13
N LYS A 19 2.42 1.57 -12.25
CA LYS A 19 2.80 2.98 -12.40
C LYS A 19 2.15 3.56 -13.63
N PHE A 20 1.97 4.88 -13.61
CA PHE A 20 1.57 5.66 -14.75
C PHE A 20 2.45 6.91 -14.82
N LYS A 21 3.04 7.16 -15.99
CA LYS A 21 3.77 8.39 -16.29
C LYS A 21 3.37 8.85 -17.68
N GLY A 22 2.67 9.97 -17.78
CA GLY A 22 2.10 10.45 -19.05
C GLY A 22 1.38 11.77 -18.89
N GLU A 23 0.59 12.14 -19.90
CA GLU A 23 -0.23 13.34 -19.90
C GLU A 23 -1.70 12.94 -20.13
N ILE A 24 -2.61 13.50 -19.34
CA ILE A 24 -4.06 13.32 -19.48
C ILE A 24 -4.68 14.72 -19.44
N ASP A 25 -5.43 15.09 -20.48
CA ASP A 25 -6.12 16.38 -20.58
C ASP A 25 -5.21 17.59 -20.29
N GLY A 26 -3.98 17.59 -20.84
CA GLY A 26 -2.98 18.65 -20.63
C GLY A 26 -2.27 18.60 -19.28
N SER A 27 -2.64 17.67 -18.39
CA SER A 27 -2.06 17.52 -17.05
C SER A 27 -1.03 16.39 -17.01
N LYS A 28 0.17 16.69 -16.53
CA LYS A 28 1.23 15.70 -16.35
C LYS A 28 0.93 14.77 -15.16
N ILE A 29 0.54 13.57 -15.55
CA ILE A 29 0.35 12.29 -14.86
C ILE A 29 1.62 11.64 -14.32
N ASP A 30 1.98 11.70 -13.04
CA ASP A 30 3.01 10.79 -12.49
C ASP A 30 2.52 10.12 -11.19
N SER A 31 2.35 8.79 -11.23
CA SER A 31 1.87 8.03 -10.08
C SER A 31 2.41 6.60 -10.03
N CYS A 32 2.58 6.09 -8.81
CA CYS A 32 2.75 4.69 -8.51
C CYS A 32 1.67 4.25 -7.50
N SER A 33 1.18 3.03 -7.64
CA SER A 33 0.20 2.43 -6.74
C SER A 33 0.49 0.96 -6.50
N VAL A 34 0.16 0.51 -5.30
CA VAL A 34 0.30 -0.88 -4.87
C VAL A 34 -1.08 -1.45 -4.59
N LEU A 35 -1.34 -2.67 -5.03
CA LEU A 35 -2.50 -3.46 -4.64
C LEU A 35 -2.15 -4.20 -3.35
N VAL A 36 -2.88 -3.89 -2.29
CA VAL A 36 -2.59 -4.36 -0.94
C VAL A 36 -3.79 -5.13 -0.41
N ALA A 37 -3.54 -6.34 0.09
CA ALA A 37 -4.50 -7.13 0.83
C ALA A 37 -4.25 -6.98 2.34
N THR A 38 -5.31 -6.71 3.10
CA THR A 38 -5.30 -6.61 4.56
C THR A 38 -6.30 -7.58 5.16
N PRO A 39 -5.97 -8.31 6.23
CA PRO A 39 -6.88 -9.27 6.84
C PRO A 39 -8.13 -8.54 7.37
N LEU A 40 -9.30 -9.12 7.10
CA LEU A 40 -10.54 -8.64 7.69
C LEU A 40 -10.58 -8.99 9.18
N PRO A 41 -11.19 -8.14 10.03
CA PRO A 41 -11.31 -8.43 11.46
C PRO A 41 -12.18 -9.67 11.66
N SER A 42 -11.56 -10.76 12.10
CA SER A 42 -12.22 -12.04 12.37
C SER A 42 -13.07 -12.04 13.64
N GLN A 43 -12.91 -11.03 14.50
CA GLN A 43 -13.52 -10.98 15.84
C GLN A 43 -15.04 -10.90 15.84
N SER A 44 -15.67 -10.40 14.78
CA SER A 44 -17.13 -10.24 14.71
C SER A 44 -17.87 -11.46 14.16
N GLY A 45 -17.15 -12.48 13.66
CA GLY A 45 -17.74 -13.63 12.97
C GLY A 45 -18.41 -13.31 11.62
N ASN A 46 -18.47 -12.03 11.24
CA ASN A 46 -19.19 -11.54 10.06
C ASN A 46 -18.29 -11.37 8.83
N ALA A 47 -16.99 -11.65 8.94
CA ALA A 47 -16.02 -11.41 7.88
C ALA A 47 -14.91 -12.48 7.89
N VAL A 48 -14.53 -12.93 6.69
CA VAL A 48 -13.44 -13.90 6.46
C VAL A 48 -12.56 -13.44 5.30
N GLY A 49 -11.29 -13.83 5.33
CA GLY A 49 -10.34 -13.52 4.26
C GLY A 49 -9.76 -12.11 4.34
N PHE A 50 -9.55 -11.48 3.19
CA PHE A 50 -8.81 -10.22 3.05
C PHE A 50 -9.61 -9.18 2.28
N THR A 51 -9.46 -7.92 2.66
CA THR A 51 -9.85 -6.78 1.83
C THR A 51 -8.69 -6.40 0.92
N ALA A 52 -8.94 -6.26 -0.38
CA ALA A 52 -7.96 -5.72 -1.33
C ALA A 52 -8.26 -4.24 -1.62
N ALA A 53 -7.23 -3.40 -1.59
CA ALA A 53 -7.33 -1.97 -1.92
C ALA A 53 -6.12 -1.52 -2.74
N GLN A 54 -6.33 -0.50 -3.58
CA GLN A 54 -5.24 0.20 -4.25
C GLN A 54 -4.80 1.38 -3.39
N MET A 55 -3.50 1.45 -3.09
CA MET A 55 -2.91 2.52 -2.29
C MET A 55 -1.84 3.27 -3.11
N LYS A 56 -1.82 4.60 -2.99
CA LYS A 56 -0.83 5.45 -3.66
C LYS A 56 0.55 5.28 -3.00
N PHE A 57 1.60 5.21 -3.82
CA PHE A 57 3.00 5.15 -3.39
C PHE A 57 3.85 6.18 -4.14
N GLY A 58 3.43 7.45 -4.09
CA GLY A 58 4.15 8.55 -4.74
C GLY A 58 4.16 8.48 -6.27
N SER A 59 5.30 8.80 -6.88
CA SER A 59 5.56 8.81 -8.32
C SER A 59 6.01 7.45 -8.85
N SER A 60 6.06 7.33 -10.16
CA SER A 60 6.56 6.17 -10.90
C SER A 60 8.00 5.75 -10.54
N ASP A 61 8.82 6.62 -9.97
CA ASP A 61 10.20 6.30 -9.56
C ASP A 61 10.24 5.23 -8.45
N ASN A 62 9.22 5.22 -7.59
CA ASN A 62 9.06 4.24 -6.54
C ASN A 62 8.74 2.83 -7.07
N PHE A 63 8.31 2.70 -8.33
CA PHE A 63 8.01 1.41 -8.93
C PHE A 63 9.22 0.48 -9.00
N ALA A 64 10.44 1.03 -9.12
CA ALA A 64 11.67 0.23 -9.14
C ALA A 64 11.86 -0.58 -7.84
N LYS A 65 11.39 -0.06 -6.69
CA LYS A 65 11.44 -0.76 -5.40
C LYS A 65 10.46 -1.94 -5.33
N LEU A 66 9.42 -1.91 -6.16
CA LEU A 66 8.35 -2.90 -6.18
C LEU A 66 8.54 -3.94 -7.30
N ALA A 67 9.12 -3.53 -8.43
CA ALA A 67 9.28 -4.38 -9.62
C ALA A 67 10.14 -5.62 -9.39
N ASN A 68 11.07 -5.57 -8.42
CA ASN A 68 11.97 -6.67 -8.10
C ASN A 68 11.41 -7.61 -7.02
N LEU A 69 10.19 -7.37 -6.52
CA LEU A 69 9.55 -8.23 -5.54
C LEU A 69 8.89 -9.44 -6.20
N SER A 70 8.89 -10.57 -5.51
CA SER A 70 8.07 -11.73 -5.89
C SER A 70 6.67 -11.55 -5.32
N PHE A 71 5.68 -11.32 -6.19
CA PHE A 71 4.28 -11.19 -5.76
C PHE A 71 3.55 -12.53 -5.82
N PRO A 72 2.60 -12.78 -4.89
CA PRO A 72 2.32 -11.97 -3.71
C PRO A 72 3.44 -12.08 -2.66
N CYS A 73 3.69 -11.00 -1.90
CA CYS A 73 4.65 -11.01 -0.79
C CYS A 73 4.08 -10.39 0.49
N GLU A 74 4.48 -10.95 1.62
CA GLU A 74 4.17 -10.40 2.93
C GLU A 74 5.08 -9.22 3.26
N VAL A 75 4.47 -8.15 3.74
CA VAL A 75 5.15 -6.89 4.02
C VAL A 75 4.63 -6.27 5.31
N MET A 76 5.50 -5.56 6.01
CA MET A 76 5.09 -4.57 7.00
C MET A 76 5.06 -3.21 6.32
N ILE A 77 3.90 -2.55 6.30
CA ILE A 77 3.73 -1.25 5.64
C ILE A 77 3.52 -0.14 6.64
N THR A 78 4.12 1.01 6.37
CA THR A 78 3.88 2.27 7.07
C THR A 78 3.12 3.19 6.13
N VAL A 79 1.92 3.60 6.55
CA VAL A 79 1.03 4.45 5.76
C VAL A 79 0.72 5.75 6.49
N GLU A 80 0.56 6.80 5.69
CA GLU A 80 0.11 8.11 6.13
C GLU A 80 -1.38 8.23 5.82
N MET A 81 -2.21 8.37 6.85
CA MET A 81 -3.64 8.59 6.75
C MET A 81 -3.93 10.08 6.76
N THR A 82 -4.46 10.60 5.66
CA THR A 82 -4.88 12.00 5.53
C THR A 82 -6.40 12.10 5.60
N SER A 83 -6.92 12.92 6.52
CA SER A 83 -8.35 13.22 6.56
C SER A 83 -8.77 14.16 5.43
N THR A 84 -9.81 13.78 4.70
CA THR A 84 -10.39 14.56 3.59
C THR A 84 -11.78 15.14 3.92
N GLY A 85 -12.22 15.03 5.18
CA GLY A 85 -13.58 15.37 5.60
C GLY A 85 -14.65 14.34 5.20
N LYS A 86 -14.43 13.55 4.13
CA LYS A 86 -15.28 12.40 3.75
C LYS A 86 -14.77 11.07 4.31
N GLY A 87 -13.53 11.03 4.79
CA GLY A 87 -12.87 9.85 5.31
C GLY A 87 -11.36 10.01 5.34
N MET A 88 -10.68 8.94 5.77
CA MET A 88 -9.22 8.84 5.75
C MET A 88 -8.77 8.23 4.42
N VAL A 89 -7.77 8.84 3.79
CA VAL A 89 -7.14 8.33 2.58
C VAL A 89 -5.73 7.84 2.93
N PRO A 90 -5.42 6.55 2.75
CA PRO A 90 -4.08 6.01 2.99
C PRO A 90 -3.13 6.33 1.83
N SER A 91 -1.91 6.75 2.17
CA SER A 91 -0.77 6.81 1.26
C SER A 91 0.38 5.99 1.83
N LEU A 92 0.94 5.08 1.03
CA LEU A 92 2.10 4.29 1.42
C LEU A 92 3.31 5.22 1.54
N LYS A 93 4.03 5.11 2.65
CA LYS A 93 5.28 5.84 2.90
C LYS A 93 6.48 4.94 2.77
N GLU A 94 6.39 3.77 3.39
CA GLU A 94 7.49 2.81 3.48
C GLU A 94 6.93 1.39 3.62
N PHE A 95 7.72 0.41 3.19
CA PHE A 95 7.41 -1.00 3.40
C PHE A 95 8.70 -1.78 3.63
N GLN A 96 8.58 -2.87 4.39
CA GLN A 96 9.64 -3.85 4.61
C GLN A 96 9.10 -5.22 4.26
N VAL A 97 9.77 -5.91 3.33
CA VAL A 97 9.41 -7.28 2.97
C VAL A 97 9.76 -8.18 4.13
N GLN A 98 8.78 -8.96 4.59
CA GLN A 98 9.03 -10.01 5.53
C GLN A 98 9.64 -11.17 4.75
N THR A 99 10.97 -11.14 4.56
CA THR A 99 11.67 -12.33 4.08
C THR A 99 11.44 -13.41 5.12
N GLU A 100 10.82 -14.53 4.74
CA GLU A 100 10.87 -15.75 5.53
C GLU A 100 12.32 -15.94 5.93
N ALA A 101 12.59 -15.96 7.23
CA ALA A 101 13.90 -16.32 7.73
C ALA A 101 14.18 -17.73 7.20
N LYS A 102 14.99 -17.83 6.14
CA LYS A 102 15.48 -19.10 5.61
C LYS A 102 15.95 -19.92 6.82
N PRO A 103 15.37 -21.10 7.11
CA PRO A 103 15.83 -21.90 8.23
C PRO A 103 17.30 -22.18 7.97
N LYS A 104 18.16 -21.71 8.88
CA LYS A 104 19.54 -22.20 8.96
C LYS A 104 19.42 -23.70 9.19
N GLY A 105 19.91 -24.48 8.22
CA GLY A 105 20.02 -25.93 8.34
C GLY A 105 20.99 -26.35 9.44
#